data_AF-A0A5M8P343-F1
#
_entry.id   AF-A0A5M8P343-F1
#
_cell.length_a   1.000
_cell.length_b   1.000
_cell.length_c   1.000
_cell.angle_alpha   90.00
_cell.angle_beta   90.00
_cell.angle_gamma   90.00
#
_symmetry.space_group_name_H-M   'P 1'
#
loop_
_entity.id
_entity.type
_entity.pdbx_description
1 polymer ?
#
loop_
_entity_poly.entity_id
_entity_poly.type
_entity_poly.pdbx_seq_one_letter_code
_entity_poly.pdbx_strand_id
1 'polypeptide(L)'
;MNKQDSEKYLTYTILQLMVNYQTLMQEYSDKVNEVISGKQTASLICPDYASEVVIPVIKLLAKALPESNITIPNRENYGLSGGYYGVYAGNKLIGGFLHPADNESKLLFSPALHRCISTEKQEIADIQHLIDLIKSNICREMHFQKKK
;
A
#
# COMPACT_ATOMS: atom_id res chain seq x y z
N MET A 1 -21.13 3.73 15.31
CA MET A 1 -20.70 4.24 14.00
C MET A 1 -21.37 3.41 12.93
N ASN A 2 -22.16 4.06 12.08
CA ASN A 2 -23.00 3.49 11.04
C ASN A 2 -22.12 3.12 9.83
N LYS A 3 -22.50 2.08 9.08
CA LYS A 3 -21.68 1.49 8.00
C LYS A 3 -21.20 2.53 6.97
N GLN A 4 -22.06 3.50 6.66
CA GLN A 4 -21.79 4.61 5.75
C GLN A 4 -20.70 5.58 6.28
N ASP A 5 -20.66 5.81 7.59
CA ASP A 5 -19.66 6.69 8.22
C ASP A 5 -18.30 5.98 8.37
N SER A 6 -18.31 4.66 8.59
CA SER A 6 -17.07 3.87 8.61
C SER A 6 -16.41 3.75 7.23
N GLU A 7 -17.20 3.58 6.16
CA GLU A 7 -16.67 3.50 4.79
C GLU A 7 -16.05 4.84 4.37
N LYS A 8 -16.76 5.96 4.60
CA LYS A 8 -16.26 7.30 4.33
C LYS A 8 -14.96 7.64 5.08
N TYR A 9 -14.85 7.23 6.34
CA TYR A 9 -13.63 7.40 7.14
C TYR A 9 -12.42 6.68 6.54
N LEU A 10 -12.63 5.47 6.02
CA LEU A 10 -11.55 4.65 5.48
C LEU A 10 -11.09 5.12 4.10
N THR A 11 -12.00 5.57 3.23
CA THR A 11 -11.65 6.25 1.97
C THR A 11 -10.80 7.49 2.23
N TYR A 12 -11.26 8.33 3.16
CA TYR A 12 -10.53 9.54 3.53
C TYR A 12 -9.14 9.21 4.08
N THR A 13 -9.01 8.14 4.85
CA THR A 13 -7.72 7.73 5.42
C THR A 13 -6.70 7.34 4.34
N ILE A 14 -7.06 6.55 3.32
CA ILE A 14 -6.09 6.17 2.26
C ILE A 14 -5.66 7.39 1.44
N LEU A 15 -6.61 8.24 1.05
CA LEU A 15 -6.30 9.48 0.33
C LEU A 15 -5.39 10.40 1.15
N GLN A 16 -5.64 10.53 2.45
CA GLN A 16 -4.80 11.31 3.35
C GLN A 16 -3.36 10.77 3.42
N LEU A 17 -3.18 9.45 3.49
CA LEU A 17 -1.83 8.85 3.50
C LEU A 17 -1.06 9.20 2.24
N MET A 18 -1.70 9.10 1.06
CA MET A 18 -1.07 9.46 -0.22
C MET A 18 -0.73 10.95 -0.30
N VAL A 19 -1.68 11.83 0.06
CA VAL A 19 -1.47 13.28 0.05
C VAL A 19 -0.34 13.69 1.00
N ASN A 20 -0.35 13.15 2.22
CA ASN A 20 0.70 13.44 3.20
C ASN A 20 2.07 12.98 2.70
N TYR A 21 2.17 11.80 2.11
CA TYR A 21 3.42 11.32 1.53
C TYR A 21 3.93 12.23 0.41
N GLN A 22 3.04 12.73 -0.46
CA GLN A 22 3.42 13.68 -1.50
C GLN A 22 3.91 15.02 -0.93
N THR A 23 3.25 15.53 0.11
CA THR A 23 3.70 16.73 0.82
C THR A 23 5.09 16.53 1.42
N LEU A 24 5.34 15.39 2.09
CA LEU A 24 6.65 15.05 2.64
C LEU A 24 7.73 14.98 1.53
N MET A 25 7.40 14.39 0.39
CA MET A 25 8.32 14.31 -0.76
C MET A 25 8.62 15.68 -1.36
N GLN A 26 7.63 16.57 -1.44
CA GLN A 26 7.83 17.94 -1.91
C GLN A 26 8.73 18.72 -0.95
N GLU A 27 8.44 18.67 0.36
CA GLU A 27 9.27 19.32 1.37
C GLU A 27 10.72 18.79 1.38
N TYR A 28 10.87 17.48 1.17
CA TYR A 28 12.19 16.86 1.02
C TYR A 28 12.92 17.39 -0.21
N SER A 29 12.24 17.47 -1.36
CA SER A 29 12.79 18.02 -2.60
C SER A 29 13.23 19.48 -2.45
N ASP A 30 12.41 20.30 -1.79
CA ASP A 30 12.73 21.71 -1.53
C ASP A 30 13.98 21.84 -0.64
N LYS A 31 14.08 21.03 0.42
CA LYS A 31 15.26 20.98 1.29
C LYS A 31 16.52 20.50 0.55
N VAL A 32 16.39 19.50 -0.34
CA VAL A 32 17.49 19.05 -1.20
C VAL A 32 18.00 20.22 -2.06
N ASN A 33 17.11 21.00 -2.66
CA ASN A 33 17.47 22.18 -3.46
C ASN A 33 18.17 23.27 -2.63
N GLU A 34 17.74 23.50 -1.39
CA GLU A 34 18.40 24.41 -0.46
C GLU A 34 19.82 23.95 -0.09
N VAL A 35 20.00 22.65 0.16
CA VAL A 35 21.32 22.07 0.46
C VAL A 35 22.24 22.16 -0.75
N ILE A 36 21.76 21.80 -1.95
CA ILE A 36 22.53 21.88 -3.20
C ILE A 36 22.92 23.32 -3.53
N SER A 37 22.03 24.30 -3.28
CA SER A 37 22.32 25.72 -3.50
C SER A 37 23.21 26.35 -2.42
N GLY A 38 23.68 25.58 -1.44
CA GLY A 38 24.56 26.05 -0.37
C GLY A 38 23.86 26.93 0.68
N LYS A 39 22.53 26.99 0.66
CA LYS A 39 21.73 27.79 1.61
C LYS A 39 21.57 27.11 2.96
N GLN A 40 21.79 25.79 3.04
CA GLN A 40 21.58 24.99 4.24
C GLN A 40 22.54 23.79 4.31
N THR A 41 22.89 23.35 5.52
CA THR A 41 23.66 22.12 5.79
C THR A 41 22.87 21.20 6.70
N ALA A 42 21.70 20.73 6.23
CA ALA A 42 20.85 19.82 6.99
C ALA A 42 21.11 18.35 6.64
N SER A 43 20.93 17.47 7.62
CA SER A 43 20.77 16.04 7.35
C SER A 43 19.42 15.81 6.67
N LEU A 44 19.45 15.25 5.47
CA LEU A 44 18.27 14.97 4.67
C LEU A 44 17.83 13.52 4.92
N ILE A 45 16.62 13.33 5.43
CA ILE A 45 15.99 12.02 5.58
C ILE A 45 14.90 11.91 4.50
N CYS A 46 15.10 11.00 3.56
CA CYS A 46 14.13 10.73 2.51
C CYS A 46 12.85 10.12 3.12
N PRO A 47 11.65 10.65 2.82
CA PRO A 47 10.40 10.04 3.22
C PRO A 47 10.30 8.60 2.70
N ASP A 48 9.81 7.69 3.54
CA ASP A 48 9.80 6.27 3.23
C ASP A 48 8.38 5.77 2.97
N TYR A 49 8.07 5.51 1.70
CA TYR A 49 6.73 5.08 1.27
C TYR A 49 6.19 3.84 2.01
N ALA A 50 7.07 2.91 2.39
CA ALA A 50 6.68 1.73 3.14
C ALA A 50 6.08 2.10 4.51
N SER A 51 6.76 2.97 5.25
CA SER A 51 6.34 3.43 6.58
C SER A 51 5.16 4.39 6.52
N GLU A 52 5.20 5.35 5.58
CA GLU A 52 4.22 6.44 5.51
C GLU A 52 2.89 6.01 4.89
N VAL A 53 2.88 4.99 4.01
CA VAL A 53 1.67 4.60 3.26
C VAL A 53 1.38 3.12 3.40
N VAL A 54 2.31 2.24 2.98
CA VAL A 54 2.00 0.83 2.77
C VAL A 54 1.65 0.10 4.08
N ILE A 55 2.50 0.24 5.11
CA ILE A 55 2.29 -0.39 6.41
C ILE A 55 0.98 0.09 7.05
N PRO A 56 0.67 1.40 7.10
CA PRO A 56 -0.62 1.90 7.54
C PRO A 56 -1.81 1.27 6.80
N VAL A 57 -1.76 1.15 5.47
CA VAL A 57 -2.83 0.52 4.69
C VAL A 57 -2.98 -0.96 5.03
N ILE A 58 -1.87 -1.70 5.18
CA ILE A 58 -1.92 -3.11 5.59
C ILE A 58 -2.53 -3.26 7.00
N LYS A 59 -2.24 -2.35 7.93
CA LYS A 59 -2.85 -2.34 9.27
C LYS A 59 -4.36 -2.10 9.20
N LEU A 60 -4.80 -1.17 8.35
CA LEU A 60 -6.25 -0.93 8.12
C LEU A 60 -6.92 -2.16 7.54
N LEU A 61 -6.28 -2.81 6.57
CA LEU A 61 -6.76 -4.04 5.96
C LEU A 61 -6.88 -5.19 6.97
N ALA A 62 -5.85 -5.41 7.80
CA ALA A 62 -5.86 -6.43 8.84
C ALA A 62 -6.97 -6.20 9.87
N LYS A 63 -7.22 -4.93 10.23
CA LYS A 63 -8.32 -4.55 11.13
C LYS A 63 -9.69 -4.79 10.49
N ALA A 64 -9.83 -4.55 9.19
CA ALA A 64 -11.08 -4.74 8.47
C ALA A 64 -11.38 -6.21 8.14
N LEU A 65 -10.36 -7.06 8.05
CA LEU A 65 -10.45 -8.48 7.74
C LEU A 65 -9.74 -9.36 8.80
N PRO A 66 -10.22 -9.38 10.06
CA PRO A 66 -9.56 -10.13 11.12
C PRO A 66 -9.45 -11.64 10.81
N GLU A 67 -10.43 -12.19 10.10
CA GLU A 67 -10.48 -13.60 9.70
C GLU A 67 -9.49 -13.97 8.58
N SER A 68 -8.94 -12.99 7.86
CA SER A 68 -8.06 -13.24 6.71
C SER A 68 -6.58 -13.42 7.08
N ASN A 69 -6.24 -13.36 8.37
CA ASN A 69 -4.88 -13.54 8.90
C ASN A 69 -3.83 -12.70 8.13
N ILE A 70 -4.17 -11.43 7.85
CA ILE A 70 -3.27 -10.51 7.14
C ILE A 70 -2.04 -10.24 8.00
N THR A 71 -0.87 -10.51 7.44
CA THR A 71 0.42 -10.30 8.12
C THR A 71 0.77 -8.82 8.10
N ILE A 72 0.93 -8.22 9.28
CA ILE A 72 1.43 -6.84 9.41
C ILE A 72 2.97 -6.90 9.40
N PRO A 73 3.64 -6.31 8.41
CA PRO A 73 5.10 -6.40 8.32
C PRO A 73 5.80 -5.47 9.33
N ASN A 74 7.01 -5.85 9.76
CA ASN A 74 7.94 -4.97 10.48
C ASN A 74 8.71 -4.15 9.44
N ARG A 75 8.87 -2.84 9.66
CA ARG A 75 9.60 -1.99 8.73
C ARG A 75 11.05 -2.43 8.51
N GLU A 76 11.73 -2.94 9.52
CA GLU A 76 13.16 -3.32 9.43
C GLU A 76 13.46 -4.37 8.37
N ASN A 77 12.49 -5.26 8.08
CA ASN A 77 12.64 -6.34 7.12
C ASN A 77 11.62 -6.26 5.97
N TYR A 78 10.97 -5.10 5.81
CA TYR A 78 9.95 -4.86 4.80
C TYR A 78 10.36 -3.75 3.85
N GLY A 79 10.26 -4.03 2.57
CA GLY A 79 10.63 -3.09 1.53
C GLY A 79 10.16 -3.54 0.16
N LEU A 80 10.54 -2.76 -0.84
CA LEU A 80 10.22 -3.04 -2.23
C LEU A 80 11.01 -4.27 -2.70
N SER A 81 10.31 -5.31 -3.14
CA SER A 81 10.90 -6.52 -3.70
C SER A 81 10.18 -6.89 -4.99
N GLY A 82 10.93 -7.10 -6.07
CA GLY A 82 10.34 -7.41 -7.38
C GLY A 82 9.41 -6.32 -7.93
N GLY A 83 9.60 -5.06 -7.50
CA GLY A 83 8.80 -3.91 -7.95
C GLY A 83 7.50 -3.66 -7.18
N TYR A 84 7.27 -4.37 -6.06
CA TYR A 84 6.09 -4.18 -5.22
C TYR A 84 6.41 -4.39 -3.73
N TYR A 85 5.52 -3.86 -2.89
CA TYR A 85 5.49 -4.11 -1.45
C TYR A 85 4.48 -5.23 -1.20
N GLY A 86 4.98 -6.42 -0.87
CA GLY A 86 4.16 -7.62 -0.76
C GLY A 86 3.12 -7.55 0.36
N VAL A 87 1.92 -8.04 0.07
CA VAL A 87 0.83 -8.21 1.04
C VAL A 87 0.60 -9.71 1.23
N TYR A 88 0.63 -10.16 2.48
CA TYR A 88 0.57 -11.58 2.83
C TYR A 88 -0.62 -11.88 3.75
N ALA A 89 -1.24 -13.04 3.52
CA ALA A 89 -2.15 -13.68 4.46
C ALA A 89 -1.44 -14.91 5.04
N GLY A 90 -0.99 -14.83 6.30
CA GLY A 90 0.01 -15.74 6.85
C GLY A 90 1.28 -15.74 5.98
N ASN A 91 1.62 -16.89 5.40
CA ASN A 91 2.79 -17.07 4.53
C ASN A 91 2.45 -16.97 3.03
N LYS A 92 1.18 -16.72 2.65
CA LYS A 92 0.76 -16.67 1.26
C LYS A 92 0.76 -15.24 0.75
N LEU A 93 1.51 -14.97 -0.32
CA LEU A 93 1.42 -13.72 -1.07
C LEU A 93 0.04 -13.62 -1.74
N ILE A 94 -0.70 -12.55 -1.44
CA ILE A 94 -2.05 -12.28 -1.99
C ILE A 94 -2.06 -11.10 -2.95
N GLY A 95 -1.01 -10.30 -2.97
CA GLY A 95 -0.79 -9.21 -3.90
C GLY A 95 0.31 -8.28 -3.43
N GLY A 96 0.43 -7.11 -4.03
CA GLY A 96 1.44 -6.14 -3.67
C GLY A 96 1.06 -4.72 -4.08
N PHE A 97 1.45 -3.75 -3.25
CA PHE A 97 1.35 -2.34 -3.61
C PHE A 97 2.53 -1.94 -4.47
N LEU A 98 2.29 -1.14 -5.51
CA LEU A 98 3.39 -0.62 -6.31
C LEU A 98 3.97 0.64 -5.66
N HIS A 99 5.25 0.89 -5.91
CA HIS A 99 5.82 2.20 -5.63
C HIS A 99 5.18 3.22 -6.58
N PRO A 100 4.76 4.39 -6.09
CA PRO A 100 4.14 5.41 -6.94
C PRO A 100 5.13 5.89 -7.98
N ALA A 101 4.68 6.11 -9.21
CA ALA A 101 5.46 6.89 -10.16
C ALA A 101 5.49 8.38 -9.75
N ASP A 102 6.42 9.15 -10.33
CA ASP A 102 6.50 10.59 -10.07
C ASP A 102 5.15 11.27 -10.34
N ASN A 103 4.69 12.07 -9.37
CA ASN A 103 3.40 12.79 -9.37
C ASN A 103 2.14 11.90 -9.34
N GLU A 104 2.25 10.61 -9.04
CA GLU A 104 1.09 9.74 -8.86
C GLU A 104 0.52 9.86 -7.44
N SER A 105 -0.73 10.30 -7.31
CA SER A 105 -1.47 10.40 -6.04
C SER A 105 -2.28 9.15 -5.71
N LYS A 106 -2.06 8.09 -6.47
CA LYS A 106 -2.89 6.89 -6.48
C LYS A 106 -2.15 5.73 -5.85
N LEU A 107 -2.82 5.03 -4.95
CA LEU A 107 -2.32 3.77 -4.42
C LEU A 107 -2.65 2.67 -5.44
N LEU A 108 -1.64 2.10 -6.07
CA LEU A 108 -1.83 0.99 -7.00
C LEU A 108 -1.58 -0.36 -6.30
N PHE A 109 -2.44 -1.33 -6.60
CA PHE A 109 -2.32 -2.70 -6.13
C PHE A 109 -2.36 -3.68 -7.28
N SER A 110 -1.48 -4.68 -7.24
CA SER A 110 -1.52 -5.82 -8.17
C SER A 110 -1.81 -7.10 -7.39
N PRO A 111 -2.87 -7.84 -7.73
CA PRO A 111 -3.18 -9.09 -7.05
C PRO A 111 -2.16 -10.17 -7.40
N ALA A 112 -1.97 -11.13 -6.50
CA ALA A 112 -1.16 -12.29 -6.78
C ALA A 112 -2.00 -13.37 -7.48
N LEU A 113 -1.50 -13.89 -8.60
CA LEU A 113 -2.01 -15.05 -9.31
C LEU A 113 -0.93 -16.13 -9.31
N HIS A 114 -1.26 -17.35 -8.86
CA HIS A 114 -0.31 -18.47 -8.79
C HIS A 114 0.99 -18.15 -8.01
N ARG A 115 0.91 -17.30 -6.96
CA ARG A 115 2.04 -16.82 -6.13
C ARG A 115 2.98 -15.82 -6.81
N CYS A 116 2.63 -15.34 -8.01
CA CYS A 116 3.31 -14.24 -8.69
C CYS A 116 2.40 -13.02 -8.74
N ILE A 117 2.97 -11.82 -8.71
CA ILE A 117 2.19 -10.60 -8.90
C ILE A 117 1.70 -10.53 -10.35
N SER A 118 0.40 -10.29 -10.52
CA SER A 118 -0.22 -10.08 -11.83
C SER A 118 0.33 -8.80 -12.46
N THR A 119 0.39 -8.77 -13.80
CA THR A 119 0.69 -7.55 -14.55
C THR A 119 -0.46 -6.54 -14.48
N GLU A 120 -1.66 -6.99 -14.12
CA GLU A 120 -2.81 -6.13 -13.89
C GLU A 120 -2.61 -5.30 -12.62
N LYS A 121 -2.79 -3.99 -12.75
CA LYS A 121 -2.70 -3.01 -11.66
C LYS A 121 -4.06 -2.37 -11.49
N GLN A 122 -4.47 -2.17 -10.24
CA GLN A 122 -5.75 -1.55 -9.91
C GLN A 122 -5.52 -0.37 -8.97
N GLU A 123 -6.16 0.73 -9.28
CA GLU A 123 -6.19 1.90 -8.41
C GLU A 123 -7.09 1.65 -7.20
N ILE A 124 -6.53 1.81 -6.02
CA ILE A 124 -7.22 1.66 -4.76
C ILE A 124 -7.78 3.01 -4.34
N ALA A 125 -9.07 3.21 -4.60
CA ALA A 125 -9.80 4.40 -4.17
C ALA A 125 -10.01 4.42 -2.65
N ASP A 126 -10.29 3.26 -2.04
CA ASP A 126 -10.51 3.11 -0.62
C ASP A 126 -10.27 1.68 -0.11
N ILE A 127 -10.36 1.49 1.20
CA ILE A 127 -10.13 0.19 1.81
C ILE A 127 -11.18 -0.84 1.40
N GLN A 128 -12.42 -0.43 1.13
CA GLN A 128 -13.50 -1.34 0.79
C GLN A 128 -13.25 -1.93 -0.61
N HIS A 129 -12.82 -1.09 -1.55
CA HIS A 129 -12.35 -1.53 -2.85
C HIS A 129 -11.18 -2.52 -2.71
N LEU A 130 -10.19 -2.24 -1.87
CA LEU A 130 -9.08 -3.18 -1.61
C LEU A 130 -9.58 -4.51 -1.01
N ILE A 131 -10.50 -4.46 -0.05
CA ILE A 131 -11.11 -5.64 0.56
C ILE A 131 -11.82 -6.49 -0.49
N ASP A 132 -12.62 -5.87 -1.35
CA ASP A 132 -13.39 -6.57 -2.37
C ASP A 132 -12.46 -7.21 -3.40
N LEU A 133 -11.37 -6.53 -3.77
CA LEU A 133 -10.32 -7.11 -4.61
C LEU A 133 -9.65 -8.32 -3.96
N ILE A 134 -9.27 -8.22 -2.69
CA ILE A 134 -8.63 -9.32 -1.98
C ILE A 134 -9.58 -10.50 -1.84
N LYS A 135 -10.84 -10.28 -1.47
CA LYS A 135 -11.85 -11.34 -1.38
C LYS A 135 -12.09 -12.01 -2.72
N SER A 136 -12.23 -11.23 -3.79
CA SER A 136 -12.42 -11.75 -5.15
C SER A 136 -11.24 -12.62 -5.58
N ASN A 137 -10.01 -12.18 -5.33
CA ASN A 137 -8.81 -12.94 -5.69
C ASN A 137 -8.61 -14.20 -4.84
N ILE A 138 -8.86 -14.14 -3.53
CA ILE A 138 -8.83 -15.33 -2.66
C ILE A 138 -9.85 -16.37 -3.15
N CYS A 139 -11.08 -15.93 -3.49
CA CYS A 139 -12.14 -16.81 -4.00
C CYS A 139 -11.79 -17.45 -5.36
N ARG A 140 -11.16 -16.70 -6.27
CA ARG A 140 -10.70 -17.23 -7.58
C ARG A 140 -9.64 -18.32 -7.38
N GLU A 141 -8.70 -18.10 -6.48
CA GLU A 141 -7.63 -19.07 -6.22
C GLU A 141 -8.14 -20.38 -5.62
N MET A 142 -9.18 -20.33 -4.78
CA MET A 142 -9.83 -21.54 -4.25
C MET A 142 -10.59 -22.33 -5.33
N HIS A 143 -11.14 -21.67 -6.34
CA HIS A 143 -11.82 -22.35 -7.46
C HIS A 143 -10.85 -23.04 -8.42
N PHE A 144 -9.66 -22.47 -8.63
CA PHE A 144 -8.63 -23.09 -9.48
C PHE A 144 -7.98 -24.33 -8.85
N GLN A 145 -7.87 -24.41 -7.53
CA GLN A 145 -7.30 -25.57 -6.83
C GLN A 145 -8.24 -26.79 -6.80
N LYS A 146 -9.54 -26.62 -7.08
CA LYS A 146 -10.52 -27.73 -7.12
C LYS A 146 -10.66 -28.41 -8.49
N LYS A 147 -9.90 -27.97 -9.51
CA LYS A 147 -9.93 -28.52 -10.88
C LYS A 147 -8.67 -29.35 -11.22
N LYS A 148 -7.89 -29.77 -10.23
CA LYS A 148 -6.76 -30.68 -10.41
C LYS A 148 -7.04 -32.01 -9.72
#